data_AF-A0A159YXX4-F1
#
_entry.id   AF-A0A159YXX4-F1
#
_cell.length_a   1.000
_cell.length_b   1.000
_cell.length_c   1.000
_cell.angle_alpha   90.00
_cell.angle_beta   90.00
_cell.angle_gamma   90.00
#
_symmetry.space_group_name_H-M   'P 1'
#
loop_
_entity.id
_entity.type
_entity.pdbx_description
1 polymer ?
#
loop_
_entity_poly.entity_id
_entity_poly.type
_entity_poly.pdbx_seq_one_letter_code
_entity_poly.pdbx_strand_id
1 'polypeptide(L)' 'MAHTLVNDPGPEIAALIRSVEARLIEIRRDIHAHPEIGFDTVRTAASVVRELEALGLSPKAGVGRTGVVAEIAGAAPGPA' A
#
# COMPACT_ATOMS: atom_id res chain seq x y z
N MET A 1 16.76 -19.75 14.68
CA MET A 1 17.45 -18.68 15.43
C MET A 1 17.47 -17.47 14.49
N ALA A 2 16.65 -16.45 14.76
CA ALA A 2 16.61 -15.27 13.91
C ALA A 2 17.96 -14.55 14.03
N HIS A 3 18.66 -14.40 12.92
CA HIS A 3 19.87 -13.59 12.87
C HIS A 3 19.40 -12.13 12.83
N THR A 4 19.38 -11.46 13.97
CA THR A 4 19.13 -10.03 14.03
C THR A 4 20.32 -9.34 13.36
N LEU A 5 20.07 -8.68 12.23
CA LEU A 5 21.05 -7.82 11.58
C LEU A 5 21.21 -6.55 12.43
N VAL A 6 22.38 -5.92 12.38
CA VAL A 6 22.66 -4.67 13.14
C VAL A 6 21.66 -3.54 12.81
N ASN A 7 21.00 -3.60 11.65
CA ASN A 7 19.93 -2.70 11.20
C ASN A 7 18.69 -3.51 10.77
N ASP A 8 18.12 -4.34 11.64
CA ASP A 8 16.87 -5.05 11.35
C ASP A 8 15.64 -4.17 11.66
N PRO A 9 14.90 -3.65 10.66
CA PRO A 9 13.69 -2.87 10.89
C PRO A 9 12.48 -3.75 11.30
N GLY A 10 12.64 -5.07 11.36
CA GLY A 10 11.56 -6.04 11.62
C GLY A 10 10.70 -5.70 12.85
N PRO A 11 11.27 -5.39 14.03
CA PRO A 11 10.48 -5.03 15.20
C PRO A 11 9.64 -3.76 15.02
N GLU A 12 10.18 -2.73 14.37
CA GLU A 12 9.48 -1.47 14.08
C GLU A 12 8.36 -1.68 13.06
N ILE A 13 8.65 -2.41 11.97
CA ILE A 13 7.65 -2.80 10.97
C ILE A 13 6.52 -3.60 11.62
N ALA A 14 6.85 -4.56 12.50
CA ALA A 14 5.85 -5.35 13.21
C ALA A 14 4.96 -4.48 14.10
N ALA A 15 5.51 -3.44 14.74
CA ALA A 15 4.73 -2.48 15.51
C ALA A 15 3.81 -1.63 14.62
N LEU A 16 4.32 -1.15 13.48
CA LEU A 16 3.53 -0.41 12.49
C LEU A 16 2.39 -1.26 11.92
N ILE A 17 2.64 -2.52 11.57
CA ILE A 17 1.61 -3.47 11.10
C ILE A 17 0.47 -3.57 12.11
N ARG A 18 0.78 -3.79 13.40
CA ARG A 18 -0.23 -3.85 14.46
C ARG A 18 -1.06 -2.56 14.55
N SER A 19 -0.43 -1.40 14.33
CA SER A 19 -1.13 -0.11 14.39
C SER A 19 -2.12 0.10 13.24
N VAL A 20 -1.91 -0.54 12.08
CA VAL A 20 -2.77 -0.38 10.88
C VAL A 20 -3.66 -1.59 10.60
N GLU A 21 -3.54 -2.67 11.38
CA GLU A 21 -4.22 -3.95 11.14
C GLU A 21 -5.73 -3.81 10.96
N ALA A 22 -6.39 -3.05 11.83
CA ALA A 22 -7.85 -2.84 11.75
C ALA A 22 -8.25 -2.22 10.41
N ARG A 23 -7.49 -1.21 9.93
CA ARG A 23 -7.76 -0.56 8.64
C ARG A 23 -7.54 -1.51 7.47
N LEU A 24 -6.48 -2.32 7.50
CA LEU A 24 -6.23 -3.33 6.47
C LEU A 24 -7.34 -4.39 6.39
N ILE A 25 -7.87 -4.82 7.55
CA ILE A 25 -9.01 -5.75 7.61
C ILE A 25 -10.26 -5.14 6.98
N GLU A 26 -10.55 -3.86 7.25
CA GLU A 26 -11.67 -3.14 6.64
C GLU A 26 -11.53 -3.05 5.12
N ILE A 27 -10.38 -2.62 4.62
CA ILE A 27 -10.09 -2.55 3.18
C ILE A 27 -10.30 -3.92 2.53
N ARG A 28 -9.76 -4.99 3.14
CA ARG A 28 -9.94 -6.36 2.64
C ARG A 28 -11.41 -6.75 2.60
N ARG A 29 -12.17 -6.49 3.66
CA ARG A 29 -13.62 -6.81 3.73
C ARG A 29 -14.40 -6.06 2.65
N ASP A 30 -14.11 -4.78 2.44
CA ASP A 30 -14.77 -3.96 1.41
C ASP A 30 -14.48 -4.45 0.00
N ILE A 31 -13.20 -4.71 -0.33
CA ILE A 31 -12.81 -5.23 -1.66
C ILE A 31 -13.44 -6.60 -1.90
N HIS A 32 -13.43 -7.47 -0.88
CA HIS A 32 -14.00 -8.81 -0.99
C HIS A 32 -15.54 -8.81 -1.14
N ALA A 33 -16.22 -7.85 -0.51
CA ALA A 33 -17.67 -7.70 -0.63
C ALA A 33 -18.11 -7.15 -2.00
N HIS A 34 -17.22 -6.45 -2.71
CA HIS A 34 -17.51 -5.81 -4.00
C HIS A 34 -16.43 -6.14 -5.04
N PRO A 35 -16.38 -7.41 -5.50
CA PRO A 35 -15.38 -7.82 -6.49
C PRO A 35 -15.63 -7.15 -7.84
N GLU A 36 -14.55 -6.78 -8.52
CA GLU A 36 -14.53 -6.30 -9.90
C GLU A 36 -13.67 -7.26 -10.75
N ILE A 37 -14.02 -7.44 -12.02
CA ILE A 37 -13.43 -8.49 -12.88
C ILE A 37 -12.51 -7.91 -13.95
N GLY A 38 -11.39 -8.58 -14.21
CA GLY A 38 -10.48 -8.23 -15.30
C GLY A 38 -9.91 -6.82 -15.13
N PHE A 39 -10.00 -6.01 -16.18
CA PHE A 39 -9.47 -4.64 -16.21
C PHE A 39 -10.52 -3.57 -15.86
N ASP A 40 -11.72 -3.97 -15.42
CA ASP A 40 -12.82 -3.06 -15.05
C ASP A 40 -12.86 -2.80 -13.54
N THR A 41 -11.71 -2.46 -12.95
CA THR A 41 -11.50 -2.30 -11.49
C THR A 41 -11.60 -0.84 -11.03
N VAL A 42 -12.64 -0.13 -11.48
CA VAL A 42 -12.77 1.33 -11.29
C VAL A 42 -12.94 1.70 -9.81
N ARG A 43 -13.80 0.98 -9.08
CA ARG A 43 -14.06 1.23 -7.66
C ARG A 43 -12.83 0.91 -6.82
N THR A 44 -12.19 -0.21 -7.11
CA THR A 44 -10.97 -0.67 -6.43
C THR A 44 -9.83 0.31 -6.67
N ALA A 45 -9.60 0.75 -7.91
CA ALA A 45 -8.59 1.76 -8.23
C ALA A 45 -8.84 3.08 -7.46
N ALA A 46 -10.10 3.53 -7.39
CA ALA A 46 -10.46 4.72 -6.61
C ALA A 46 -10.21 4.53 -5.11
N SER A 47 -10.44 3.33 -4.56
CA SER A 47 -10.06 3.02 -3.17
C SER A 47 -8.57 3.09 -2.95
N VAL A 48 -7.75 2.54 -3.86
CA VAL A 48 -6.27 2.62 -3.76
C VAL A 48 -5.80 4.07 -3.80
N VAL A 49 -6.34 4.90 -4.70
CA VAL A 49 -6.01 6.34 -4.77
C VAL A 49 -6.30 7.01 -3.43
N ARG A 50 -7.48 6.81 -2.85
CA ARG A 50 -7.85 7.42 -1.57
C ARG A 50 -6.93 7.01 -0.42
N GLU A 51 -6.57 5.71 -0.32
CA GLU A 51 -5.66 5.27 0.75
C GLU A 51 -4.25 5.86 0.56
N LEU A 52 -3.75 5.94 -0.67
CA LEU A 52 -2.43 6.52 -0.96
C LEU A 52 -2.41 8.03 -0.69
N GLU A 53 -3.46 8.76 -1.07
CA GLU A 53 -3.61 10.19 -0.74
C GLU A 53 -3.69 10.42 0.79
N ALA A 54 -4.42 9.55 1.52
CA ALA A 54 -4.50 9.62 2.98
C ALA A 54 -3.15 9.38 3.67
N LEU A 55 -2.25 8.65 3.03
CA LEU A 55 -0.86 8.45 3.47
C LEU A 55 0.06 9.63 3.10
N GLY A 56 -0.47 10.69 2.47
CA GLY A 56 0.30 11.85 2.04
C GLY A 56 1.08 11.65 0.74
N LEU A 57 0.78 10.58 0.00
CA LEU A 57 1.39 10.34 -1.31
C LEU A 57 0.62 11.04 -2.42
N SER A 58 1.25 11.16 -3.59
CA SER A 58 0.65 11.74 -4.79
C SER A 58 0.49 10.67 -5.88
N PRO A 59 -0.53 9.79 -5.80
CA PRO A 59 -0.72 8.72 -6.76
C PRO A 59 -1.14 9.25 -8.15
N LYS A 60 -0.60 8.62 -9.20
CA LYS A 60 -1.07 8.76 -10.58
C LYS A 60 -2.03 7.62 -10.91
N ALA A 61 -3.30 7.95 -11.12
CA ALA A 61 -4.32 7.03 -11.59
C ALA A 61 -4.41 6.97 -13.12
N GLY A 62 -5.16 6.00 -13.65
CA GLY A 62 -5.43 5.88 -15.09
C GLY A 62 -4.30 5.25 -15.89
N VAL A 63 -3.30 4.65 -15.24
CA VAL A 63 -2.19 3.97 -15.91
C VAL A 63 -2.71 2.68 -16.54
N GLY A 64 -2.76 2.60 -17.87
CA GLY A 64 -3.31 1.43 -18.54
C GLY A 64 -4.76 1.14 -18.12
N ARG A 65 -5.61 2.18 -18.11
CA ARG A 65 -7.05 2.16 -17.72
C ARG A 65 -7.31 2.34 -16.23
N THR A 66 -7.12 1.32 -15.39
CA THR A 66 -7.41 1.40 -13.94
C THR A 66 -6.17 1.29 -13.05
N GLY A 67 -4.96 1.18 -13.64
CA GLY A 67 -3.74 1.13 -12.86
C GLY A 67 -3.47 2.42 -12.08
N VAL A 68 -2.88 2.26 -10.90
CA VAL A 68 -2.49 3.34 -9.99
C VAL A 68 -1.03 3.15 -9.62
N VAL A 69 -0.24 4.21 -9.73
CA VAL A 69 1.19 4.21 -9.36
C VAL A 69 1.45 5.35 -8.39
N ALA A 70 2.15 5.08 -7.29
CA ALA A 70 2.65 6.11 -6.38
C ALA A 70 4.14 5.87 -6.11
N GLU A 71 4.88 6.96 -5.98
CA GLU A 71 6.31 6.93 -5.66
C GLU A 71 6.50 7.30 -4.18
N ILE A 72 7.36 6.55 -3.50
CA ILE A 72 7.83 6.88 -2.15
C ILE A 72 9.30 7.26 -2.30
N ALA A 73 9.61 8.55 -2.18
CA ALA A 73 10.96 9.05 -2.32
C ALA A 73 11.81 8.67 -1.08
N GLY A 74 12.92 7.97 -1.33
CA GLY A 74 13.93 7.69 -0.30
C GLY A 74 14.75 8.94 0.05
N ALA A 75 15.33 8.96 1.25
CA ALA A 75 16.12 10.10 1.74
C ALA A 75 17.57 10.13 1.21
N ALA A 76 18.05 9.04 0.61
CA ALA A 76 19.43 8.89 0.14
C ALA A 76 19.46 8.29 -1.27
N PRO A 77 20.56 8.49 -2.03
CA PRO A 77 20.76 7.79 -3.30
C PRO A 77 20.60 6.28 -3.13
N GLY A 78 20.01 5.63 -4.14
CA GLY A 78 19.81 4.19 -4.13
C GLY A 78 21.13 3.40 -4.06
N PRO A 79 21.07 2.10 -3.72
CA PRO A 79 22.23 1.22 -3.76
C PRO A 79 22.88 1.23 -5.16
N ALA A 80 24.21 1.16 -5.21
CA ALA A 80 24.98 1.04 -6.45
C ALA A 80 24.89 -0.39 -7.03
#